data_AF-A0A846NV65-F1
#
_entry.id   AF-A0A846NV65-F1
#
_cell.length_a   1.000
_cell.length_b   1.000
_cell.length_c   1.000
_cell.angle_alpha   90.00
_cell.angle_beta   90.00
_cell.angle_gamma   90.00
#
_symmetry.space_group_name_H-M   'P 1'
#
loop_
_entity.id
_entity.type
_entity.pdbx_description
1 polymer ?
#
loop_
_entity_poly.entity_id
_entity_poly.type
_entity_poly.pdbx_seq_one_letter_code
_entity_poly.pdbx_strand_id
1 'polypeptide(L)'
;EYVKGERLKDVLNRMEKKRRDSVCESMGKMIAKLHSSGIIHGDLTTSNMILKGKEVYLIDFGLGKFSEKTEDQAVDLFLLYEALKSTHFEILEDCWKGIVNSYSKYAKSKDVVERMEKIKKRRRYK
;
A
#
# COMPACT_ATOMS: atom_id res chain seq x y z
N GLU A 1 11.82 17.31 -6.71
CA GLU A 1 12.86 16.43 -7.28
C GLU A 1 12.20 15.32 -8.09
N TYR A 2 12.68 15.03 -9.31
CA TYR A 2 12.12 13.96 -10.14
C TYR A 2 12.71 12.62 -9.72
N VAL A 3 11.89 11.72 -9.19
CA VAL A 3 12.34 10.35 -8.88
C VAL A 3 12.42 9.57 -10.19
N LYS A 4 13.64 9.33 -10.70
CA LYS A 4 13.85 8.39 -11.83
C LYS A 4 13.37 6.99 -11.43
N GLY A 5 12.32 6.50 -12.07
CA GLY A 5 11.75 5.16 -11.87
C GLY A 5 10.43 4.97 -12.62
N GLU A 6 9.88 3.76 -12.56
CA GLU A 6 8.60 3.42 -13.22
C GLU A 6 7.47 3.44 -12.19
N ARG A 7 6.30 3.98 -12.55
CA ARG A 7 5.12 3.92 -11.67
C ARG A 7 4.64 2.49 -11.53
N LEU A 8 4.35 2.05 -10.30
CA LEU A 8 3.89 0.67 -10.07
C LEU A 8 2.61 0.35 -10.82
N LYS A 9 1.69 1.32 -10.96
CA LYS A 9 0.50 1.19 -11.80
C LYS A 9 0.81 0.66 -13.20
N ASP A 10 1.92 1.11 -13.79
CA ASP A 10 2.27 0.81 -15.17
C ASP A 10 3.02 -0.53 -15.29
N VAL A 11 3.70 -1.01 -14.25
CA VAL A 11 4.61 -2.17 -14.34
C VAL A 11 4.15 -3.43 -13.61
N LEU A 12 3.32 -3.32 -12.57
CA LEU A 12 3.10 -4.42 -11.63
C LEU A 12 2.51 -5.69 -12.28
N ASN A 13 1.56 -5.55 -13.20
CA ASN A 13 0.89 -6.67 -13.88
C ASN A 13 1.83 -7.42 -14.84
N ARG A 14 2.79 -6.71 -15.44
CA ARG A 14 3.71 -7.25 -16.46
C ARG A 14 5.03 -7.78 -15.90
N MET A 15 5.24 -7.68 -14.59
CA MET A 15 6.41 -8.26 -13.93
C MET A 15 6.31 -9.79 -13.84
N GLU A 16 7.45 -10.45 -13.92
CA GLU A 16 7.60 -11.84 -13.51
C GLU A 16 7.20 -12.01 -12.04
N LYS A 17 6.52 -13.12 -11.70
CA LYS A 17 5.96 -13.38 -10.37
C LYS A 17 6.97 -13.16 -9.25
N LYS A 18 8.18 -13.72 -9.34
CA LYS A 18 9.21 -13.60 -8.29
C LYS A 18 9.60 -12.14 -8.02
N ARG A 19 9.73 -11.34 -9.08
CA ARG A 19 10.03 -9.90 -8.97
C ARG A 19 8.85 -9.15 -8.39
N ARG A 20 7.63 -9.46 -8.86
CA ARG A 20 6.39 -8.87 -8.37
C ARG A 20 6.19 -9.12 -6.86
N ASP A 21 6.38 -10.35 -6.41
CA ASP A 21 6.28 -10.73 -5.00
C ASP A 21 7.25 -9.89 -4.15
N SER A 22 8.51 -9.73 -4.60
CA SER A 22 9.50 -8.89 -3.93
C SER A 22 9.10 -7.41 -3.88
N VAL A 23 8.45 -6.90 -4.92
CA VAL A 23 7.95 -5.52 -4.98
C VAL A 23 6.77 -5.33 -4.04
N CYS A 24 5.80 -6.26 -4.00
CA CYS A 24 4.67 -6.21 -3.07
C CYS A 24 5.14 -6.26 -1.60
N GLU A 25 6.20 -7.02 -1.29
CA GLU A 25 6.85 -6.94 0.03
C GLU A 25 7.52 -5.58 0.30
N SER A 26 8.17 -4.97 -0.71
CA SER A 26 8.77 -3.63 -0.56
C SER A 26 7.69 -2.57 -0.30
N MET A 27 6.55 -2.66 -0.98
CA MET A 27 5.38 -1.80 -0.72
C MET A 27 4.96 -1.88 0.76
N GLY A 28 4.73 -3.07 1.29
CA GLY A 28 4.29 -3.22 2.69
C GLY A 28 5.34 -2.76 3.71
N LYS A 29 6.64 -2.97 3.45
CA LYS A 29 7.73 -2.41 4.28
C LYS A 29 7.73 -0.88 4.27
N MET A 30 7.58 -0.27 3.10
CA MET A 30 7.55 1.20 2.96
C MET A 30 6.34 1.79 3.70
N ILE A 31 5.17 1.18 3.56
CA ILE A 31 3.94 1.64 4.24
C ILE A 31 4.04 1.45 5.75
N ALA A 32 4.61 0.34 6.23
CA ALA A 32 4.88 0.12 7.64
C ALA A 32 5.77 1.23 8.22
N LYS A 33 6.85 1.59 7.51
CA LYS A 33 7.74 2.68 7.89
C LYS A 33 7.04 4.04 7.91
N LEU A 34 6.16 4.30 6.93
CA LEU A 34 5.38 5.53 6.87
C LEU A 34 4.45 5.66 8.09
N HIS A 35 3.64 4.63 8.33
CA HIS A 35 2.67 4.59 9.43
C HIS A 35 3.34 4.56 10.81
N SER A 36 4.49 3.88 10.96
CA SER A 36 5.26 3.88 12.21
C SER A 36 5.85 5.24 12.53
N SER A 37 6.04 6.09 11.52
CA SER A 37 6.50 7.48 11.67
C SER A 37 5.34 8.46 11.90
N GLY A 38 4.12 7.96 12.08
CA GLY A 38 2.92 8.78 12.27
C GLY A 38 2.49 9.55 11.02
N ILE A 39 2.90 9.11 9.83
CA ILE A 39 2.55 9.76 8.56
C ILE A 39 1.47 8.92 7.87
N ILE A 40 0.44 9.60 7.36
CA ILE A 40 -0.60 9.05 6.49
C ILE A 40 -0.43 9.69 5.12
N HIS A 41 -0.48 8.89 4.06
CA HIS A 41 -0.35 9.41 2.70
C HIS A 41 -1.64 10.11 2.25
N GLY A 42 -2.81 9.53 2.54
CA GLY A 42 -4.12 10.09 2.22
C GLY A 42 -4.58 9.85 0.78
N ASP A 43 -3.69 9.39 -0.11
CA ASP A 43 -3.98 8.95 -1.48
C ASP A 43 -3.07 7.77 -1.85
N LEU A 44 -3.02 6.76 -0.98
CA LEU A 44 -2.11 5.63 -1.14
C LEU A 44 -2.57 4.70 -2.28
N THR A 45 -2.06 4.95 -3.49
CA THR A 45 -2.38 4.15 -4.70
C THR A 45 -1.10 3.73 -5.44
N THR A 46 -1.21 2.74 -6.34
CA THR A 46 -0.06 2.31 -7.17
C THR A 46 0.38 3.37 -8.19
N SER A 47 -0.43 4.41 -8.45
CA SER A 47 -0.04 5.56 -9.28
C SER A 47 0.94 6.48 -8.55
N ASN A 48 0.82 6.57 -7.22
CA ASN A 48 1.65 7.39 -6.33
C ASN A 48 2.85 6.60 -5.78
N MET A 49 3.21 5.50 -6.46
CA MET A 49 4.33 4.65 -6.12
C MET A 49 5.30 4.53 -7.29
N ILE A 50 6.57 4.84 -7.05
CA ILE A 50 7.66 4.73 -8.02
C ILE A 50 8.56 3.56 -7.62
N LEU A 51 8.76 2.62 -8.55
CA LEU A 51 9.77 1.58 -8.43
C LEU A 51 11.11 2.09 -8.96
N LYS A 52 12.15 2.00 -8.14
CA LYS A 52 13.53 2.25 -8.55
C LYS A 52 14.41 1.10 -8.07
N GLY A 53 14.87 0.27 -9.02
CA GLY A 53 15.57 -0.97 -8.71
C GLY A 53 14.63 -1.98 -8.04
N LYS A 54 14.82 -2.21 -6.74
CA LYS A 54 13.99 -3.10 -5.90
C LYS A 54 13.19 -2.35 -4.83
N GLU A 55 13.38 -1.03 -4.74
CA GLU A 55 12.77 -0.21 -3.69
C GLU A 55 11.58 0.57 -4.25
N VAL A 56 10.54 0.66 -3.43
CA VAL A 56 9.33 1.43 -3.73
C VAL A 56 9.38 2.76 -3.00
N TYR A 57 9.13 3.84 -3.72
CA TYR A 57 9.08 5.20 -3.21
C TYR A 57 7.66 5.75 -3.33
N LEU A 58 7.20 6.45 -2.31
CA LEU A 58 5.94 7.17 -2.32
C LEU A 58 6.16 8.58 -2.85
N ILE A 59 5.23 9.07 -3.65
CA ILE A 59 5.20 10.44 -4.17
C ILE A 59 3.83 11.05 -3.92
N ASP A 60 3.72 12.37 -4.06
CA ASP A 60 2.46 13.11 -3.93
C ASP A 60 1.78 12.98 -2.55
N PHE A 61 2.35 13.67 -1.56
CA PHE A 61 1.77 13.81 -0.22
C PHE A 61 0.77 14.98 -0.13
N GLY A 62 0.13 15.38 -1.24
CA GLY A 62 -0.79 16.54 -1.25
C GLY A 62 -1.98 16.41 -0.30
N LEU A 63 -2.42 15.17 -0.03
CA LEU A 63 -3.48 14.84 0.95
C LEU A 63 -2.92 14.24 2.25
N GLY A 64 -1.59 14.24 2.40
CA GLY A 64 -0.91 13.63 3.52
C GLY A 64 -1.14 14.40 4.82
N LYS A 65 -1.08 13.67 5.93
CA LYS A 65 -1.20 14.25 7.27
C LYS A 65 -0.40 13.47 8.30
N PHE A 66 -0.07 14.13 9.40
CA PHE A 66 0.43 13.44 10.59
C PHE A 66 -0.73 12.88 11.39
N SER A 67 -0.75 11.57 11.61
CA SER A 67 -1.71 10.88 12.48
C SER A 67 -1.19 9.51 12.87
N GLU A 68 -1.31 9.19 14.16
CA GLU A 68 -1.07 7.85 14.70
C GLU A 68 -2.35 7.03 14.88
N LYS A 69 -3.50 7.57 14.45
CA LYS A 69 -4.80 6.92 14.64
C LYS A 69 -4.88 5.68 13.75
N THR A 70 -5.25 4.54 14.35
CA THR A 70 -5.52 3.28 13.64
C THR A 70 -6.56 3.45 12.53
N GLU A 71 -7.56 4.32 12.72
CA GLU A 71 -8.56 4.64 11.69
C GLU A 71 -7.92 5.18 10.42
N ASP A 72 -7.04 6.18 10.55
CA ASP A 72 -6.45 6.86 9.40
C ASP A 72 -5.50 5.91 8.64
N GLN A 73 -4.70 5.14 9.38
CA GLN A 73 -3.81 4.10 8.82
C GLN A 73 -4.61 3.00 8.09
N ALA A 74 -5.77 2.64 8.63
CA ALA A 74 -6.64 1.62 8.05
C ALA A 74 -7.33 2.14 6.78
N VAL A 75 -7.73 3.40 6.75
CA VAL A 75 -8.26 4.06 5.54
C VAL A 75 -7.17 4.11 4.46
N ASP A 76 -5.93 4.44 4.82
CA ASP A 76 -4.82 4.50 3.85
C ASP A 76 -4.55 3.12 3.22
N LEU A 77 -4.47 2.05 4.03
CA LEU A 77 -4.36 0.68 3.52
C LEU A 77 -5.58 0.26 2.67
N PHE A 78 -6.77 0.71 3.05
CA PHE A 78 -7.99 0.43 2.29
C PHE A 78 -7.94 1.07 0.89
N LEU A 79 -7.44 2.29 0.76
CA LEU A 79 -7.25 2.96 -0.54
C LEU A 79 -6.31 2.14 -1.44
N LEU A 80 -5.22 1.63 -0.89
CA LEU A 80 -4.30 0.79 -1.64
C LEU A 80 -4.95 -0.52 -2.08
N TYR A 81 -5.72 -1.17 -1.19
CA TYR A 81 -6.46 -2.38 -1.52
C TYR A 81 -7.43 -2.14 -2.68
N GLU A 82 -8.20 -1.05 -2.65
CA GLU A 82 -9.14 -0.72 -3.72
C GLU A 82 -8.43 -0.37 -5.03
N ALA A 83 -7.30 0.35 -4.98
CA ALA A 83 -6.47 0.64 -6.14
C ALA A 83 -5.94 -0.65 -6.80
N LEU A 84 -5.44 -1.59 -5.99
CA LEU A 84 -5.01 -2.91 -6.46
C LEU A 84 -6.19 -3.70 -7.03
N LYS A 85 -7.33 -3.71 -6.36
CA LYS A 85 -8.53 -4.41 -6.83
C LYS A 85 -9.05 -3.84 -8.15
N SER A 86 -8.93 -2.53 -8.36
CA SER A 86 -9.40 -1.88 -9.58
C SER A 86 -8.46 -2.07 -10.77
N THR A 87 -7.14 -1.94 -10.57
CA THR A 87 -6.16 -1.90 -11.68
C THR A 87 -5.36 -3.21 -11.83
N HIS A 88 -5.24 -3.96 -10.74
CA HIS A 88 -4.34 -5.11 -10.61
C HIS A 88 -5.11 -6.37 -10.13
N PHE A 89 -6.36 -6.52 -10.56
CA PHE A 89 -7.30 -7.53 -10.05
C PHE A 89 -6.79 -8.97 -10.20
N GLU A 90 -6.09 -9.29 -11.31
CA GLU A 90 -5.54 -10.63 -11.58
C GLU A 90 -4.48 -11.06 -10.56
N ILE A 91 -3.82 -10.10 -9.93
CA ILE A 91 -2.68 -10.33 -9.02
C ILE A 91 -3.01 -9.91 -7.58
N LEU A 92 -4.26 -9.51 -7.33
CA LEU A 92 -4.69 -8.89 -6.09
C LEU A 92 -4.36 -9.75 -4.87
N GLU A 93 -4.72 -11.03 -4.91
CA GLU A 93 -4.57 -11.92 -3.75
C GLU A 93 -3.10 -12.11 -3.36
N ASP A 94 -2.26 -12.47 -4.34
CA ASP A 94 -0.82 -12.69 -4.13
C ASP A 94 -0.12 -11.40 -3.68
N CYS A 95 -0.39 -10.28 -4.36
CA CYS A 95 0.27 -9.02 -4.03
C CYS A 95 -0.19 -8.50 -2.65
N TRP A 96 -1.49 -8.56 -2.36
CA TRP A 96 -2.02 -8.12 -1.08
C TRP A 96 -1.47 -8.96 0.07
N LYS A 97 -1.33 -10.27 -0.11
CA LYS A 97 -0.69 -11.15 0.85
C LYS A 97 0.75 -10.72 1.13
N GLY A 98 1.55 -10.42 0.11
CA GLY A 98 2.92 -9.92 0.27
C GLY A 98 2.99 -8.58 1.03
N ILE A 99 2.07 -7.66 0.71
CA ILE A 99 1.95 -6.36 1.39
C ILE A 99 1.60 -6.56 2.87
N VAL A 100 0.57 -7.32 3.19
CA VAL A 100 0.13 -7.54 4.58
C VAL A 100 1.19 -8.27 5.39
N ASN A 101 1.83 -9.30 4.82
CA ASN A 101 2.89 -10.06 5.49
C ASN A 101 4.07 -9.15 5.88
N SER A 102 4.49 -8.28 4.98
CA SER A 102 5.59 -7.36 5.26
C SER A 102 5.18 -6.21 6.18
N TYR A 103 3.95 -5.70 6.03
CA TYR A 103 3.37 -4.68 6.90
C TYR A 103 3.20 -5.17 8.35
N SER A 104 3.01 -6.48 8.56
CA SER A 104 2.83 -7.09 9.89
C SER A 104 3.97 -6.83 10.88
N LYS A 105 5.15 -6.45 10.39
CA LYS A 105 6.32 -6.09 11.22
C LYS A 105 6.15 -4.78 11.98
N TYR A 106 5.20 -3.94 11.58
CA TYR A 106 4.84 -2.74 12.33
C TYR A 106 3.99 -3.11 13.56
N ALA A 107 4.30 -2.54 14.72
CA ALA A 107 3.69 -2.89 15.99
C ALA A 107 2.15 -2.79 16.01
N LYS A 108 1.56 -1.77 15.39
CA LYS A 108 0.09 -1.59 15.33
C LYS A 108 -0.55 -2.30 14.14
N SER A 109 0.20 -3.09 13.37
CA SER A 109 -0.25 -3.65 12.09
C SER A 109 -1.53 -4.48 12.21
N LYS A 110 -1.63 -5.32 13.25
CA LYS A 110 -2.79 -6.18 13.51
C LYS A 110 -4.06 -5.34 13.65
N ASP A 111 -4.05 -4.34 14.53
CA ASP A 111 -5.19 -3.46 14.78
C ASP A 111 -5.59 -2.69 13.51
N VAL A 112 -4.60 -2.22 12.75
CA VAL A 112 -4.83 -1.50 11.49
C VAL A 112 -5.49 -2.40 10.45
N VAL A 113 -4.98 -3.63 10.25
CA VAL A 113 -5.53 -4.57 9.26
C VAL A 113 -6.94 -5.03 9.67
N GLU A 114 -7.16 -5.34 10.95
CA GLU A 114 -8.51 -5.66 11.45
C GLU A 114 -9.48 -4.49 11.27
N ARG A 115 -9.02 -3.26 11.48
CA ARG A 115 -9.83 -2.07 11.28
C ARG A 115 -10.15 -1.84 9.80
N MET A 116 -9.18 -2.06 8.92
CA MET A 116 -9.33 -1.97 7.47
C MET A 116 -10.38 -2.97 6.97
N GLU A 117 -10.34 -4.22 7.43
CA GLU A 117 -11.35 -5.23 7.08
C GLU A 117 -12.76 -4.83 7.54
N LYS A 118 -12.90 -4.16 8.71
CA LYS A 118 -14.18 -3.58 9.15
C LYS A 118 -14.65 -2.46 8.22
N ILE A 119 -13.75 -1.60 7.74
CA ILE A 119 -14.07 -0.52 6.78
C ILE A 119 -14.54 -1.13 5.45
N LYS A 120 -13.79 -2.10 4.93
CA LYS A 120 -14.09 -2.83 3.69
C LYS A 120 -15.46 -3.51 3.73
N LYS A 121 -15.81 -4.18 4.84
CA LYS A 121 -17.16 -4.75 5.04
C LYS A 121 -18.24 -3.68 4.96
N ARG A 122 -18.11 -2.56 5.68
CA ARG A 122 -19.11 -1.48 5.69
C ARG A 122 -19.36 -0.87 4.30
N ARG A 123 -18.32 -0.78 3.45
CA ARG A 123 -18.46 -0.26 2.08
C ARG A 123 -19.04 -1.26 1.08
N ARG A 124 -19.00 -2.56 1.34
CA ARG A 124 -19.65 -3.58 0.49
C ARG A 124 -21.17 -3.63 0.65
N TYR A 125 -21.70 -3.12 1.77
CA TYR A 125 -23.13 -3.10 2.06
C TYR A 125 -23.77 -1.72 1.83
N LYS A 126 -23.02 -0.77 1.29
CA LYS A 126 -23.53 0.50 0.76
C LYS A 126 -23.57 0.41 -0.75
#